data_AF-A0AA38FF54-F1
#
_entry.id   AF-A0AA38FF54-F1
#
_cell.length_a   1.000
_cell.length_b   1.000
_cell.length_c   1.000
_cell.angle_alpha   90.00
_cell.angle_beta   90.00
_cell.angle_gamma   90.00
#
_symmetry.space_group_name_H-M   'P 1'
#
loop_
_entity.id
_entity.type
_entity.pdbx_description
1 polymer ?
#
loop_
_entity_poly.entity_id
_entity_poly.type
_entity_poly.pdbx_seq_one_letter_code
_entity_poly.pdbx_strand_id
1 'polypeptide(L)'
;FPDGVILQGVFLPLEPSTVLYEFARSALKEACLDFELLGPAVPKSRVIPCYAKVGEKMPTLEDEDLVPAALVKFKPNETDSIVFTGLRNDLLA
;
A
#
# COMPACT_ATOMS: atom_id res chain seq x y z
N PHE A 1 8.09 -5.89 0.28
CA PHE A 1 7.27 -6.82 -0.53
C PHE A 1 7.63 -8.26 -0.17
N PRO A 2 6.82 -9.28 -0.54
CA PRO A 2 7.09 -10.69 -0.23
C PRO A 2 8.44 -11.20 -0.78
N ASP A 3 8.92 -10.60 -1.87
CA ASP A 3 10.23 -10.85 -2.50
C ASP A 3 11.41 -10.16 -1.77
N GLY A 4 11.17 -9.48 -0.66
CA GLY A 4 12.19 -8.75 0.10
C GLY A 4 12.51 -7.36 -0.47
N VAL A 5 11.92 -6.96 -1.59
CA VAL A 5 12.15 -5.63 -2.18
C VAL A 5 11.42 -4.55 -1.38
N ILE A 6 12.02 -3.37 -1.28
CA ILE A 6 11.42 -2.18 -0.67
C ILE A 6 11.11 -1.17 -1.77
N LEU A 7 9.85 -0.73 -1.85
CA LEU A 7 9.45 0.40 -2.67
C LEU A 7 9.33 1.63 -1.79
N GLN A 8 10.12 2.66 -2.09
CA GLN A 8 10.14 3.91 -1.34
C GLN A 8 9.53 5.03 -2.18
N GLY A 9 8.61 5.79 -1.58
CA GLY A 9 7.97 6.95 -2.18
C GLY A 9 7.97 8.13 -1.22
N VAL A 10 7.82 9.34 -1.76
CA VAL A 10 7.68 10.58 -0.99
C VAL A 10 6.29 11.13 -1.28
N PHE A 11 5.57 11.46 -0.22
CA PHE A 11 4.17 11.88 -0.26
C PHE A 11 3.96 13.12 0.61
N LEU A 12 2.88 13.86 0.34
CA LEU A 12 2.45 14.96 1.19
C LEU A 12 1.56 14.44 2.33
N PRO A 13 1.65 14.98 3.56
CA PRO A 13 0.85 14.52 4.71
C PRO A 13 -0.67 14.50 4.46
N LEU A 14 -1.16 15.46 3.66
CA LEU A 14 -2.58 15.65 3.37
C LEU A 14 -3.08 14.83 2.16
N GLU A 15 -2.22 14.02 1.53
CA GLU A 15 -2.67 13.11 0.48
C GLU A 15 -3.58 12.04 1.05
N PRO A 16 -4.60 11.60 0.29
CA PRO A 16 -5.46 10.50 0.69
C PRO A 16 -4.67 9.20 0.78
N SER A 17 -5.04 8.32 1.70
CA SER A 17 -4.42 7.00 1.88
C SER A 17 -4.44 6.13 0.62
N THR A 18 -5.36 6.39 -0.33
CA THR A 18 -5.43 5.72 -1.64
C THR A 18 -4.20 5.89 -2.49
N VAL A 19 -3.45 6.98 -2.32
CA VAL A 19 -2.24 7.24 -3.11
C VAL A 19 -1.21 6.12 -2.92
N LEU A 20 -1.17 5.49 -1.74
CA LEU A 20 -0.28 4.37 -1.46
C LEU A 20 -0.65 3.13 -2.27
N TYR A 21 -1.95 2.88 -2.45
CA TYR A 21 -2.46 1.77 -3.25
C TYR A 21 -2.19 1.98 -4.73
N GLU A 22 -2.42 3.19 -5.24
CA GLU A 22 -2.09 3.55 -6.62
C GLU A 22 -0.59 3.42 -6.88
N PHE A 23 0.24 3.93 -5.97
CA PHE A 23 1.69 3.82 -6.05
C PHE A 23 2.17 2.36 -6.05
N ALA A 24 1.72 1.55 -5.08
CA ALA A 24 2.07 0.14 -5.01
C ALA A 24 1.60 -0.62 -6.26
N ARG A 25 0.36 -0.39 -6.73
CA ARG A 25 -0.18 -1.01 -7.95
C ARG A 25 0.61 -0.60 -9.20
N SER A 26 1.09 0.64 -9.24
CA SER A 26 1.97 1.12 -10.31
C SER A 26 3.39 0.52 -10.26
N ALA A 27 3.75 -0.24 -9.23
CA ALA A 27 5.01 -0.94 -9.16
C ALA A 27 4.88 -2.45 -9.43
N LEU A 28 3.65 -2.99 -9.45
CA LEU A 28 3.40 -4.41 -9.70
C LEU A 28 3.51 -4.75 -11.20
N LYS A 29 4.00 -5.97 -11.50
CA LYS A 29 3.89 -6.56 -12.85
C LYS A 29 2.43 -6.84 -13.22
N GLU A 30 1.65 -7.33 -12.27
CA GLU A 30 0.23 -7.60 -12.44
C GLU A 30 -0.61 -6.56 -11.70
N ALA A 31 -1.09 -5.56 -12.42
CA ALA A 31 -1.89 -4.47 -11.83
C ALA A 31 -3.29 -4.93 -11.35
N CYS A 32 -3.75 -6.10 -11.78
CA CYS A 32 -5.01 -6.73 -11.34
C CYS A 32 -4.90 -7.49 -10.01
N LEU A 33 -3.69 -7.65 -9.47
CA LEU A 33 -3.49 -8.26 -8.15
C LEU A 33 -4.23 -7.46 -7.09
N ASP A 34 -5.05 -8.15 -6.31
CA ASP A 34 -5.67 -7.59 -5.11
C ASP A 34 -4.71 -7.70 -3.93
N PHE A 35 -4.66 -6.66 -3.10
CA PHE A 35 -3.73 -6.61 -1.98
C PHE A 35 -4.18 -5.61 -0.91
N GLU A 36 -3.67 -5.83 0.30
CA GLU A 36 -3.84 -4.94 1.43
C GLU A 36 -2.50 -4.29 1.79
N LEU A 37 -2.57 -3.04 2.24
CA LEU A 37 -1.45 -2.33 2.83
C LEU A 37 -1.64 -2.26 4.34
N LEU A 38 -0.70 -2.84 5.09
CA LEU A 38 -0.77 -2.88 6.55
C LEU A 38 0.15 -1.80 7.14
N GLY A 39 -0.45 -0.85 7.87
CA GLY A 39 0.26 0.24 8.54
C GLY A 39 0.96 -0.20 9.83
N PRO A 40 1.89 0.62 10.35
CA PRO A 40 2.77 0.27 11.48
C PRO A 40 2.11 0.30 12.87
N ALA A 41 0.78 0.34 12.98
CA ALA A 41 0.08 0.53 14.25
C ALA A 41 0.52 -0.47 15.34
N VAL A 42 0.90 0.07 16.51
CA VAL A 42 1.24 -0.69 17.72
C VAL A 42 0.00 -0.69 18.63
N PRO A 43 -0.45 -1.83 19.18
CA PRO A 43 0.18 -3.15 19.21
C PRO A 43 -0.18 -4.09 18.05
N LYS A 44 -1.09 -3.69 17.14
CA LYS A 44 -1.54 -4.53 16.01
C LYS A 44 -1.54 -3.72 14.72
N SER A 45 -0.82 -4.24 13.72
CA SER A 45 -0.80 -3.69 12.37
C SER A 45 -2.24 -3.63 11.82
N ARG A 46 -2.65 -2.45 11.34
CA ARG A 46 -3.99 -2.20 10.80
C ARG A 46 -3.97 -2.13 9.29
N VAL A 47 -5.06 -2.54 8.63
CA VAL A 47 -5.23 -2.31 7.19
C VAL A 47 -5.44 -0.81 6.97
N ILE A 48 -4.59 -0.20 6.14
CA ILE A 48 -4.76 1.18 5.70
C ILE A 48 -5.97 1.21 4.76
N PRO A 49 -6.99 2.05 5.00
CA PRO A 49 -8.18 2.08 4.15
C PRO A 49 -7.84 2.52 2.72
N CYS A 50 -8.30 1.76 1.73
CA CYS A 50 -8.25 2.11 0.29
C CYS A 50 -9.52 2.84 -0.18
N TYR A 51 -10.56 2.89 0.64
CA TYR A 51 -11.83 3.51 0.28
C TYR A 51 -12.40 4.24 1.49
N ALA A 52 -13.05 5.36 1.23
CA ALA A 52 -13.84 6.04 2.26
C ALA A 52 -15.09 5.22 2.54
N LYS A 53 -15.46 5.10 3.82
CA LYS A 53 -16.77 4.55 4.17
C LYS A 53 -17.87 5.51 3.71
N VAL A 54 -19.06 4.98 3.42
CA VAL A 54 -20.19 5.78 2.94
C VAL A 54 -20.49 6.90 3.94
N GLY A 55 -20.34 8.15 3.49
CA GLY A 55 -20.56 9.35 4.30
C GLY A 55 -19.34 9.87 5.07
N GLU A 56 -18.19 9.21 4.99
CA GLU A 56 -16.93 9.66 5.61
C GLU A 56 -15.97 10.26 4.56
N LYS A 57 -15.09 11.15 5.00
CA LYS A 57 -13.99 11.66 4.17
C LYS A 57 -12.91 10.57 4.06
N MET A 58 -12.24 10.48 2.91
CA MET A 58 -11.04 9.65 2.78
C MET A 58 -10.00 10.09 3.82
N PRO A 59 -9.46 9.16 4.63
CA PRO A 59 -8.41 9.50 5.57
C PRO A 59 -7.12 9.86 4.84
N THR A 60 -6.38 10.79 5.41
CA THR A 60 -5.08 11.24 4.90
C THR A 60 -3.93 10.39 5.47
N LEU A 61 -2.73 10.56 4.92
CA LEU A 61 -1.53 9.92 5.47
C LEU A 61 -1.23 10.39 6.91
N GLU A 62 -1.56 11.63 7.23
CA GLU A 62 -1.48 12.17 8.60
C GLU A 62 -2.50 11.50 9.53
N ASP A 63 -3.76 11.37 9.11
CA ASP A 63 -4.81 10.69 9.90
C ASP A 63 -4.47 9.22 10.19
N GLU A 64 -3.72 8.58 9.27
CA GLU A 64 -3.29 7.18 9.39
C GLU A 64 -1.93 7.00 10.11
N ASP A 65 -1.39 8.04 10.74
CA ASP A 65 -0.13 8.03 11.49
C ASP A 65 1.09 7.60 10.64
N LEU A 66 1.10 7.95 9.35
CA LEU A 66 2.17 7.57 8.41
C LEU A 66 3.26 8.65 8.26
N VAL A 67 3.09 9.77 8.95
CA VAL A 67 3.94 10.96 8.92
C VAL A 67 4.81 10.99 10.17
N PRO A 68 6.11 11.38 10.10
CA PRO A 68 6.83 11.87 8.92
C PRO A 68 7.35 10.76 8.00
N ALA A 69 7.42 9.53 8.49
CA ALA A 69 7.81 8.36 7.72
C ALA A 69 7.20 7.11 8.36
N ALA A 70 6.80 6.15 7.52
CA ALA A 70 6.24 4.89 7.98
C ALA A 70 6.70 3.73 7.09
N LEU A 71 6.84 2.56 7.71
CA LEU A 71 7.03 1.30 7.00
C LEU A 71 5.70 0.58 6.89
N VAL A 72 5.23 0.40 5.66
CA VAL A 72 3.97 -0.27 5.34
C VAL A 72 4.26 -1.65 4.78
N LYS A 73 3.53 -2.66 5.26
CA LYS A 73 3.68 -4.03 4.80
C LYS A 73 2.66 -4.35 3.71
N PHE A 74 3.15 -4.75 2.54
CA PHE A 74 2.33 -5.27 1.45
C PHE A 74 1.91 -6.71 1.75
N LYS A 75 0.61 -7.00 1.64
CA LYS A 75 0.03 -8.34 1.79
C LYS A 75 -0.82 -8.64 0.55
N PRO A 76 -0.39 -9.56 -0.34
CA PRO A 76 -1.20 -9.96 -1.49
C PRO A 76 -2.42 -10.76 -1.03
N ASN A 77 -3.56 -10.53 -1.68
CA ASN A 77 -4.76 -11.34 -1.57
C ASN A 77 -4.80 -12.30 -2.77
N GLU A 78 -3.97 -13.35 -2.68
CA GLU A 78 -3.83 -14.32 -3.77
C GLU A 78 -5.10 -15.17 -3.92
N THR A 79 -5.44 -15.46 -5.16
CA THR A 79 -6.50 -16.40 -5.54
C THR A 79 -5.90 -17.48 -6.44
N ASP A 80 -6.65 -18.55 -6.72
CA ASP A 80 -6.18 -19.61 -7.64
C ASP A 80 -5.80 -19.09 -9.04
N SER A 81 -6.26 -17.89 -9.42
CA SER A 81 -6.02 -17.26 -10.71
C SER A 81 -5.02 -16.09 -10.69
N ILE A 82 -4.67 -15.53 -9.53
CA ILE A 82 -3.82 -14.34 -9.42
C ILE A 82 -2.87 -14.48 -8.24
N VAL A 83 -1.56 -14.46 -8.52
CA VAL A 83 -0.48 -14.65 -7.54
C VAL A 83 0.51 -13.49 -7.60
N PHE A 84 1.26 -13.24 -6.53
CA PHE A 84 2.29 -12.21 -6.54
C PHE A 84 3.47 -12.60 -7.46
N THR A 85 3.64 -11.88 -8.58
CA THR A 85 4.71 -12.12 -9.55
C THR A 85 5.91 -11.15 -9.46
N GLY A 86 5.93 -10.31 -8.42
CA GLY A 86 7.00 -9.35 -8.17
C GLY A 86 6.73 -7.95 -8.70
N LEU A 87 7.66 -7.04 -8.40
CA LEU A 87 7.66 -5.69 -8.94
C LEU A 87 8.11 -5.65 -10.40
N ARG A 88 7.75 -4.59 -11.11
CA ARG A 88 8.20 -4.35 -12.49
C ARG A 88 9.72 -4.29 -12.55
N ASN A 89 10.29 -4.83 -13.63
CA ASN A 89 11.74 -5.00 -13.77
C ASN A 89 12.50 -3.67 -13.86
N ASP A 90 11.84 -2.60 -14.33
CA ASP A 90 12.40 -1.25 -14.43
C ASP A 90 12.68 -0.61 -13.06
N LEU A 91 12.10 -1.14 -11.98
CA LEU A 91 12.31 -0.69 -10.61
C LEU A 91 13.40 -1.48 -9.86
N LEU A 92 13.98 -2.52 -10.47
CA LEU A 92 14.92 -3.44 -9.84
C LEU A 92 16.38 -3.25 -10.31
N ALA A 93 16.67 -2.12 -10.97
CA ALA A 93 17.97 -1.80 -11.58
C ALA A 93 19.01 -1.30 -10.57
#